data_AF-A0A8I0JF21-F1
#
_entry.id   AF-A0A8I0JF21-F1
#
_cell.length_a   1.000
_cell.length_b   1.000
_cell.length_c   1.000
_cell.angle_alpha   90.00
_cell.angle_beta   90.00
_cell.angle_gamma   90.00
#
_symmetry.space_group_name_H-M   'P 1'
#
loop_
_entity.id
_entity.type
_entity.pdbx_description
1 polymer ?
#
loop_
_entity_poly.entity_id
_entity_poly.type
_entity_poly.pdbx_seq_one_letter_code
_entity_poly.pdbx_strand_id
1 'polypeptide(L)'
;MVGGQLPTREETQAIAIDFLRDAAPDLLPVLKISWIDPYDEPLRVARNGRTEDLTLTGMKVKMRNTADGLWMWVIVGADRKVMVFERDINWITFPGHRGTEKWLHDSWLVENGHDVDRG
;
A
#
# COMPACT_ATOMS: atom_id res chain seq x y z
N MET A 1 0.03 13.31 -16.55
CA MET A 1 0.30 11.88 -16.35
C MET A 1 1.39 11.77 -15.30
N VAL A 2 1.02 11.47 -14.05
CA VAL A 2 2.00 11.24 -12.98
C VAL A 2 2.27 9.74 -13.00
N GLY A 3 3.19 9.30 -13.84
CA GLY A 3 3.42 7.88 -14.11
C GLY A 3 4.87 7.65 -14.48
N GLY A 4 5.75 7.72 -13.47
CA GLY A 4 7.11 7.20 -13.61
C GLY A 4 7.07 5.69 -13.84
N GLN A 5 8.19 5.13 -14.30
CA GLN A 5 8.33 3.67 -14.42
C GLN A 5 8.15 3.02 -13.04
N LEU A 6 7.23 2.06 -12.95
CA LEU A 6 7.04 1.28 -11.73
C LEU A 6 8.32 0.51 -11.37
N PRO A 7 8.65 0.38 -10.08
CA PRO A 7 9.79 -0.43 -9.64
C PRO A 7 9.64 -1.88 -10.09
N THR A 8 10.76 -2.59 -10.24
CA THR A 8 10.72 -4.03 -10.53
C THR A 8 10.13 -4.80 -9.35
N ARG A 9 9.82 -6.09 -9.54
CA ARG A 9 9.32 -6.93 -8.44
C ARG A 9 10.33 -7.02 -7.29
N GLU A 10 11.61 -7.14 -7.63
CA GLU A 10 12.72 -7.23 -6.67
C GLU A 10 12.92 -5.91 -5.92
N GLU A 11 12.90 -4.78 -6.62
CA GLU A 11 12.96 -3.45 -6.01
C GLU A 11 11.76 -3.21 -5.09
N THR A 12 10.56 -3.54 -5.57
CA THR A 12 9.32 -3.40 -4.79
C THR A 12 9.38 -4.23 -3.51
N GLN A 13 9.87 -5.47 -3.61
CA GLN A 13 10.03 -6.34 -2.45
C GLN A 13 11.01 -5.73 -1.45
N ALA A 14 12.16 -5.24 -1.90
CA ALA A 14 13.15 -4.62 -1.02
C ALA A 14 12.56 -3.41 -0.27
N ILE A 15 11.92 -2.50 -1.01
CA ILE A 15 11.27 -1.31 -0.44
C ILE A 15 10.20 -1.70 0.58
N ALA A 16 9.38 -2.71 0.28
CA ALA A 16 8.36 -3.18 1.20
C ALA A 16 8.94 -3.79 2.48
N ILE A 17 10.00 -4.60 2.37
CA ILE A 17 10.66 -5.21 3.53
C ILE A 17 11.37 -4.16 4.39
N ASP A 18 12.03 -3.19 3.77
CA ASP A 18 12.68 -2.09 4.49
C ASP A 18 11.65 -1.23 5.23
N PHE A 19 10.54 -0.89 4.59
CA PHE A 19 9.43 -0.21 5.24
C PHE A 19 8.86 -1.03 6.43
N LEU A 20 8.65 -2.33 6.26
CA LEU A 20 8.14 -3.19 7.33
C LEU A 20 9.12 -3.28 8.50
N ARG A 21 10.43 -3.19 8.26
CA ARG A 21 11.43 -3.16 9.34
C ARG A 21 11.23 -1.97 10.27
N ASP A 22 10.83 -0.83 9.72
CA ASP A 22 10.63 0.39 10.49
C ASP A 22 9.21 0.47 11.08
N ALA A 23 8.20 0.14 10.28
CA ALA A 23 6.79 0.35 10.65
C ALA A 23 6.14 -0.83 11.38
N ALA A 24 6.57 -2.07 11.08
CA ALA A 24 5.96 -3.29 11.60
C ALA A 24 6.98 -4.45 11.70
N PRO A 25 8.07 -4.29 12.47
CA PRO A 25 9.14 -5.28 12.55
C PRO A 25 8.67 -6.63 13.08
N ASP A 26 7.56 -6.64 13.84
CA ASP A 26 6.88 -7.84 14.35
C ASP A 26 6.38 -8.77 13.23
N LEU A 27 6.11 -8.24 12.04
CA LEU A 27 5.60 -9.02 10.90
C LEU A 27 6.72 -9.72 10.11
N LEU A 28 7.96 -9.21 10.15
CA LEU A 28 9.11 -9.77 9.42
C LEU A 28 9.34 -11.27 9.65
N PRO A 29 9.32 -11.81 10.89
CA PRO A 29 9.54 -13.23 11.11
C PRO A 29 8.39 -14.12 10.63
N VAL A 30 7.20 -13.56 10.45
CA VAL A 30 5.96 -14.33 10.18
C VAL A 30 5.38 -14.05 8.80
N LEU A 31 5.94 -13.13 8.02
CA LEU A 31 5.44 -12.82 6.68
C LEU A 31 5.82 -13.90 5.67
N LYS A 32 4.87 -14.20 4.77
CA LYS A 32 5.09 -14.97 3.56
C LYS A 32 4.56 -14.19 2.37
N ILE A 33 5.44 -13.84 1.42
CA ILE A 33 5.02 -13.19 0.18
C ILE A 33 4.18 -14.16 -0.65
N SER A 34 3.01 -13.69 -1.09
CA SER A 34 2.11 -14.45 -1.94
C SER A 34 2.28 -14.07 -3.42
N TRP A 35 2.33 -12.78 -3.74
CA TRP A 35 2.57 -12.28 -5.10
C TRP A 35 2.96 -10.79 -5.06
N ILE A 36 3.56 -10.35 -6.17
CA ILE A 36 3.96 -8.96 -6.41
C ILE A 36 3.54 -8.59 -7.83
N ASP A 37 2.61 -7.65 -7.98
CA ASP A 37 2.07 -7.26 -9.29
C ASP A 37 1.63 -5.78 -9.32
N PRO A 38 1.60 -5.15 -10.50
CA PRO A 38 0.99 -3.84 -10.68
C PRO A 38 -0.48 -3.85 -10.22
N TYR A 39 -0.88 -2.80 -9.53
CA TYR A 39 -2.23 -2.63 -9.01
C TYR A 39 -2.65 -1.17 -9.10
N ASP A 40 -3.86 -0.96 -9.58
CA ASP A 40 -4.54 0.33 -9.60
C ASP A 40 -5.51 0.39 -8.42
N GLU A 41 -5.21 1.22 -7.44
CA GLU A 41 -6.10 1.45 -6.30
C GLU A 41 -6.91 2.75 -6.52
N PRO A 42 -8.25 2.69 -6.59
CA PRO A 42 -9.06 3.88 -6.63
C PRO A 42 -8.98 4.57 -5.26
N LEU A 43 -8.36 5.74 -5.24
CA LEU A 43 -8.19 6.58 -4.07
C LEU A 43 -9.11 7.80 -4.17
N ARG A 44 -9.87 8.06 -3.12
CA ARG A 44 -10.67 9.28 -3.02
C ARG A 44 -9.89 10.27 -2.18
N VAL A 45 -9.28 11.26 -2.81
CA VAL A 45 -8.52 12.29 -2.09
C VAL A 45 -9.41 13.51 -1.91
N ALA A 46 -9.53 14.02 -0.69
CA ALA A 46 -10.17 15.30 -0.43
C ALA A 46 -9.13 16.42 -0.55
N ARG A 47 -9.16 17.19 -1.64
CA ARG A 47 -8.26 18.33 -1.88
C ARG A 47 -9.07 19.62 -1.98
N ASN A 48 -8.71 20.64 -1.20
CA ASN A 48 -9.38 21.95 -1.22
C ASN A 48 -10.93 21.88 -1.07
N GLY A 49 -11.44 20.93 -0.27
CA GLY A 49 -12.87 20.73 -0.08
C GLY A 49 -13.59 20.04 -1.25
N ARG A 50 -12.87 19.50 -2.24
CA ARG A 50 -13.40 18.70 -3.35
C ARG A 50 -12.84 17.29 -3.27
N THR A 51 -13.73 16.30 -3.40
CA THR A 51 -13.33 14.90 -3.53
C THR A 51 -12.93 14.63 -4.97
N GLU A 52 -11.67 14.27 -5.18
CA GLU A 52 -11.18 13.80 -6.48
C GLU A 52 -10.97 12.29 -6.42
N ASP A 53 -11.56 11.58 -7.38
CA ASP A 53 -11.32 10.16 -7.60
C ASP A 53 -10.01 10.04 -8.41
N LEU A 54 -8.92 9.67 -7.73
CA LEU A 54 -7.59 9.46 -8.30
C LEU A 54 -7.31 7.96 -8.37
N THR A 55 -6.81 7.48 -9.50
CA THR A 55 -6.27 6.12 -9.60
C THR A 55 -4.82 6.13 -9.17
N LEU A 56 -4.52 5.43 -8.07
CA LEU A 56 -3.17 5.25 -7.58
C LEU A 56 -2.57 3.99 -8.22
N THR A 57 -1.70 4.17 -9.22
CA THR A 57 -0.97 3.07 -9.85
C THR A 57 0.31 2.77 -9.08
N GLY A 58 0.45 1.54 -8.59
CA GLY A 58 1.63 1.09 -7.84
C GLY A 58 1.90 -0.39 -7.98
N MET A 59 3.01 -0.85 -7.41
CA MET A 59 3.34 -2.26 -7.28
C MET A 59 2.87 -2.78 -5.92
N LYS A 60 1.95 -3.74 -5.94
CA LYS A 60 1.37 -4.32 -4.72
C LYS A 60 2.10 -5.59 -4.34
N VAL A 61 2.64 -5.61 -3.13
CA VAL A 61 3.21 -6.79 -2.47
C VAL A 61 2.14 -7.34 -1.54
N LYS A 62 1.56 -8.49 -1.89
CA LYS A 62 0.60 -9.18 -1.02
C LYS A 62 1.32 -10.24 -0.21
N MET A 63 1.12 -10.21 1.09
CA MET A 63 1.74 -11.14 2.04
C MET A 63 0.68 -11.74 2.97
N ARG A 64 0.99 -12.90 3.50
CA ARG A 64 0.19 -13.57 4.51
C ARG A 64 1.00 -13.70 5.79
N ASN A 65 0.40 -13.33 6.91
CA ASN A 65 0.92 -13.63 8.22
C ASN A 65 0.76 -15.14 8.47
N THR A 66 1.87 -15.83 8.72
CA THR A 66 1.87 -17.27 8.97
C THR A 66 1.50 -17.63 10.41
N ALA A 67 1.52 -16.67 11.35
CA ALA A 67 1.16 -16.90 12.75
C ALA A 67 -0.36 -16.96 12.95
N ASP A 68 -1.12 -16.04 12.35
CA ASP A 68 -2.58 -15.92 12.50
C ASP A 68 -3.36 -16.18 11.19
N GLY A 69 -2.66 -16.28 10.06
CA GLY A 69 -3.26 -16.51 8.75
C GLY A 69 -3.84 -15.27 8.07
N LEU A 70 -3.75 -14.09 8.70
CA LEU A 70 -4.29 -12.82 8.20
C LEU A 70 -3.50 -12.29 7.00
N TRP A 71 -4.15 -11.48 6.19
CA TRP A 71 -3.52 -10.85 5.03
C TRP A 71 -2.94 -9.50 5.38
N MET A 72 -1.86 -9.14 4.69
CA MET A 72 -1.27 -7.82 4.70
C MET A 72 -0.79 -7.46 3.29
N TRP A 73 -0.72 -6.18 2.99
CA TRP A 73 -0.12 -5.72 1.74
C TRP A 73 0.55 -4.37 1.86
N VAL A 74 1.54 -4.17 1.01
CA VAL A 74 2.23 -2.89 0.80
C VAL A 74 2.05 -2.51 -0.67
N ILE A 75 1.80 -1.24 -0.96
CA ILE A 75 1.79 -0.70 -2.34
C ILE A 75 2.89 0.33 -2.45
N VAL A 76 3.78 0.12 -3.42
CA VAL A 76 4.92 1.00 -3.71
C VAL A 76 4.64 1.80 -4.98
N GLY A 77 4.83 3.10 -4.93
CA GLY A 77 4.64 4.01 -6.05
C GLY A 77 5.79 3.97 -7.06
N ALA A 78 5.57 4.61 -8.20
CA ALA A 78 6.61 4.83 -9.22
C ALA A 78 7.79 5.66 -8.71
N ASP A 79 7.57 6.45 -7.66
CA ASP A 79 8.59 7.24 -6.95
C ASP A 79 9.39 6.41 -5.93
N ARG A 80 9.19 5.09 -5.90
CA ARG A 80 9.85 4.15 -4.98
C ARG A 80 9.50 4.39 -3.50
N LYS A 81 8.38 5.04 -3.22
CA LYS A 81 7.87 5.21 -1.86
C LYS A 81 6.69 4.28 -1.57
N VAL A 82 6.56 3.86 -0.32
CA VAL A 82 5.37 3.11 0.14
C VAL A 82 4.21 4.08 0.25
N MET A 83 3.15 3.82 -0.52
CA MET A 83 1.95 4.66 -0.55
C MET A 83 0.84 4.09 0.34
N VAL A 84 0.72 2.77 0.43
CA VAL A 84 -0.31 2.09 1.21
C VAL A 84 0.30 0.93 1.97
N PHE A 85 -0.03 0.80 3.24
CA PHE A 85 0.22 -0.39 4.05
C PHE A 85 -1.06 -0.79 4.78
N GLU A 86 -1.44 -2.06 4.65
CA GLU A 86 -2.53 -2.66 5.40
C GLU A 86 -2.08 -3.98 6.02
N ARG A 87 -2.53 -4.26 7.25
CA ARG A 87 -2.28 -5.50 8.00
C ARG A 87 -3.53 -6.00 8.69
N ASP A 88 -3.46 -7.21 9.21
CA ASP A 88 -4.50 -7.88 10.00
C ASP A 88 -5.84 -8.08 9.26
N ILE A 89 -5.75 -8.27 7.94
CA ILE A 89 -6.90 -8.35 7.03
C ILE A 89 -7.54 -9.73 7.11
N ASN A 90 -8.66 -9.81 7.82
CA ASN A 90 -9.59 -10.94 7.77
C ASN A 90 -10.70 -10.70 6.73
N TRP A 91 -11.11 -11.78 6.06
CA TRP A 91 -12.28 -11.78 5.18
C TRP A 91 -13.42 -12.45 5.96
N ILE A 92 -14.31 -11.65 6.55
CA ILE A 92 -15.37 -12.18 7.45
C ILE A 92 -16.54 -12.76 6.64
N THR A 93 -16.78 -12.27 5.41
CA THR A 93 -17.91 -12.76 4.61
C THR A 93 -17.64 -12.60 3.11
N PHE A 94 -17.83 -13.68 2.36
CA PHE A 94 -17.98 -13.61 0.90
C PHE A 94 -19.48 -13.35 0.62
N PRO A 95 -19.90 -12.28 -0.10
CA PRO A 95 -19.12 -11.20 -0.70
C PRO A 95 -19.24 -9.90 0.10
N GLY A 96 -18.12 -9.47 0.70
CA GLY A 96 -17.89 -8.07 1.06
C GLY A 96 -18.22 -7.75 2.51
N HIS A 97 -17.19 -7.62 3.34
CA HIS A 97 -16.86 -6.41 4.11
C HIS A 97 -15.44 -6.62 4.66
N ARG A 98 -14.56 -5.64 4.42
CA ARG A 98 -13.18 -5.67 4.88
C ARG A 98 -13.16 -5.26 6.36
N GLY A 99 -12.78 -6.18 7.24
CA GLY A 99 -12.73 -5.97 8.69
C GLY A 99 -11.41 -5.40 9.19
N THR A 100 -10.82 -4.41 8.50
CA THR A 100 -9.55 -3.79 8.93
C THR A 100 -9.60 -2.29 9.07
N GLU A 101 -8.88 -1.83 10.08
CA GLU A 101 -8.48 -0.44 10.25
C GLU A 101 -7.55 -0.03 9.08
N LYS A 102 -7.85 1.11 8.45
CA LYS A 102 -6.97 1.74 7.45
C LYS A 102 -5.91 2.51 8.20
N TRP A 103 -4.68 2.00 8.26
CA TRP A 103 -3.67 2.58 9.14
C TRP A 103 -2.89 3.76 8.53
N LEU A 104 -2.87 3.98 7.21
CA LEU A 104 -2.06 5.07 6.60
C LEU A 104 -2.68 5.73 5.34
N HIS A 105 -3.98 5.59 5.09
CA HIS A 105 -4.57 6.07 3.82
C HIS A 105 -4.53 7.59 3.65
N ASP A 106 -4.78 8.36 4.72
CA ASP A 106 -5.00 9.82 4.57
C ASP A 106 -3.83 10.68 5.09
N SER A 107 -3.19 10.32 6.21
CA SER A 107 -2.19 11.18 6.85
C SER A 107 -0.82 11.15 6.17
N TRP A 108 -0.40 9.99 5.63
CA TRP A 108 0.93 9.85 5.03
C TRP A 108 1.08 10.63 3.71
N LEU A 109 0.03 10.64 2.88
CA LEU A 109 -0.02 11.40 1.61
C LEU A 109 0.09 12.91 1.82
N VAL A 110 -0.47 13.42 2.92
CA VAL A 110 -0.42 14.84 3.28
C VAL A 110 0.96 15.21 3.86
N GLU A 111 1.56 14.36 4.69
CA GLU A 111 2.87 14.61 5.29
C GLU A 111 4.06 14.38 4.34
N ASN A 112 3.96 13.42 3.41
CA ASN A 112 5.09 13.07 2.52
C ASN A 112 5.08 13.77 1.16
N GLY A 113 4.22 14.78 0.99
CA GLY A 113 4.33 15.76 -0.08
C GLY A 113 4.48 15.13 -1.45
N HIS A 114 3.50 14.34 -1.89
CA HIS A 114 3.26 14.24 -3.33
C HIS A 114 2.78 15.61 -3.80
N ASP A 115 3.73 16.52 -3.97
CA ASP A 115 3.56 17.73 -4.76
C ASP A 115 3.32 17.23 -6.18
N VAL A 116 2.04 17.07 -6.50
CA VAL A 116 1.60 16.92 -7.88
C VAL A 116 1.88 18.28 -8.49
N ASP A 117 3.04 18.34 -9.14
CA ASP A 117 3.72 19.51 -9.64
C ASP A 117 2.76 20.60 -10.16
N ARG A 118 3.03 21.82 -9.73
CA ARG A 118 2.45 23.06 -10.25
C ARG A 118 2.72 23.14 -11.76
N GLY A 119 1.65 23.15 -12.55
CA GLY A 119 1.68 23.52 -13.97
C GLY A 119 0.28 23.85 -14.47
#